data_AF-A0A8C3U7W1-F1
#
_entry.id   AF-A0A8C3U7W1-F1
#
_cell.length_a   1.000
_cell.length_b   1.000
_cell.length_c   1.000
_cell.angle_alpha   90.00
_cell.angle_beta   90.00
_cell.angle_gamma   90.00
#
_symmetry.space_group_name_H-M   'P 1'
#
loop_
_entity.id
_entity.type
_entity.pdbx_description
1 polymer ?
#
loop_
_entity_poly.entity_id
_entity_poly.type
_entity_poly.pdbx_seq_one_letter_code
_entity_poly.pdbx_strand_id
1 'polypeptide(L)'
;HRRIISRRDAPCNGSDYLLGTQCCKKCKSGEYDCSVKNVSCPTDINKHCVPCEKGKEYIDHDNDLDECLRCKFCDSKFGWEVAQNCTPENNTRCTCAKNYYCSSVTCDHCHQCTICESGVIEKQCTPSSDTVCGTKGTILKCTKVYHVLCFERQLQLSVHSFPFMPLDTDLSSHIPAIVAEMTLAEVKKFVRHHRLSEPVIDQNIQDCPGDSSEQKIRLLRVWYMSHGMKGAYGTLISSLRELKMCAVADKIEEKLKAAISSSQDTGQSKTCTQEGRNSYNDSAELSKAYSGSLEET
;
A
#
# COMPACT_ATOMS: atom_id res chain seq x y z
N HIS A 1 -46.45 32.63 -2.64
CA HIS A 1 -45.27 33.52 -2.62
C HIS A 1 -44.00 32.75 -2.26
N ARG A 2 -43.08 32.51 -3.21
CA ARG A 2 -41.69 32.14 -2.87
C ARG A 2 -40.94 33.42 -2.52
N ARG A 3 -40.49 33.57 -1.27
CA ARG A 3 -39.49 34.61 -0.96
C ARG A 3 -38.16 34.14 -1.54
N ILE A 4 -37.71 34.78 -2.61
CA ILE A 4 -36.32 34.69 -3.03
C ILE A 4 -35.52 35.40 -1.94
N ILE A 5 -34.90 34.63 -1.05
CA ILE A 5 -33.92 35.16 -0.11
C ILE A 5 -32.70 35.48 -0.98
N SER A 6 -32.62 36.73 -1.43
CA SER A 6 -31.39 37.25 -2.03
C SER A 6 -30.25 36.93 -1.07
N ARG A 7 -29.13 36.47 -1.63
CA ARG A 7 -27.84 36.60 -0.94
C ARG A 7 -27.79 38.02 -0.42
N ARG A 8 -27.69 38.19 0.90
CA ARG A 8 -27.15 39.43 1.45
C ARG A 8 -25.68 39.37 1.10
N ASP A 9 -25.24 40.27 0.22
CA ASP A 9 -23.82 40.50 0.02
C ASP A 9 -23.20 40.77 1.39
N ALA A 10 -21.97 40.29 1.61
CA ALA A 10 -21.25 40.64 2.82
C ALA A 10 -21.14 42.18 2.86
N PRO A 11 -21.48 42.85 3.97
CA PRO A 11 -21.55 44.31 4.01
C PRO A 11 -20.19 44.99 3.79
N CYS A 12 -19.10 44.22 3.83
CA CYS A 12 -17.72 44.66 3.69
C CYS A 12 -16.97 43.76 2.68
N ASN A 13 -15.92 44.30 2.07
CA ASN A 13 -15.03 43.55 1.17
C ASN A 13 -14.13 42.58 1.95
N GLY A 14 -13.46 41.63 1.27
CA GLY A 14 -12.62 40.62 1.94
C GLY A 14 -11.45 41.16 2.77
N SER A 15 -10.90 42.32 2.36
CA SER A 15 -9.85 43.07 3.07
C SER A 15 -10.36 43.98 4.19
N ASP A 16 -11.66 43.90 4.50
CA ASP A 16 -12.32 44.65 5.56
C ASP A 16 -12.93 43.71 6.61
N TYR A 17 -13.08 44.20 7.84
CA TYR A 17 -13.82 43.56 8.93
C TYR A 17 -15.00 44.44 9.34
N LEU A 18 -16.04 43.83 9.95
CA LEU A 18 -17.27 44.54 10.33
C LEU A 18 -17.24 44.89 11.82
N LEU A 19 -17.15 46.18 12.14
CA LEU A 19 -17.28 46.69 13.50
C LEU A 19 -18.63 47.41 13.65
N GLY A 20 -19.59 46.73 14.28
CA GLY A 20 -20.98 47.20 14.38
C GLY A 20 -21.66 47.26 13.00
N THR A 21 -21.77 48.46 12.44
CA THR A 21 -22.30 48.71 11.09
C THR A 21 -21.28 49.33 10.13
N GLN A 22 -20.02 49.48 10.54
CA GLN A 22 -18.95 50.09 9.75
C GLN A 22 -17.94 49.03 9.30
N CYS A 23 -17.44 49.17 8.08
CA CYS A 23 -16.33 48.36 7.58
C CYS A 23 -15.00 49.02 7.95
N CYS A 24 -14.18 48.33 8.75
CA CYS A 24 -12.82 48.73 9.08
C CYS A 24 -11.82 47.98 8.19
N LYS A 25 -10.68 48.59 7.90
CA LYS A 25 -9.59 47.96 7.13
C LYS A 25 -8.82 46.99 8.00
N LYS A 26 -8.53 45.79 7.49
CA LYS A 26 -7.64 44.82 8.14
C LYS A 26 -6.18 45.24 8.05
N CYS A 27 -5.37 44.78 8.99
CA CYS A 27 -3.93 44.75 8.85
C CYS A 27 -3.52 43.66 7.86
N LYS A 28 -2.44 43.88 7.12
CA LYS A 28 -1.87 42.88 6.18
C LYS A 28 -1.13 41.78 6.95
N SER A 29 -0.73 40.71 6.26
CA SER A 29 0.21 39.73 6.80
C SER A 29 1.50 40.38 7.33
N GLY A 30 2.03 39.83 8.43
CA GLY A 30 3.16 40.40 9.16
C GLY A 30 2.83 41.48 10.20
N GLU A 31 1.57 41.94 10.28
CA GLU A 31 1.13 42.99 11.22
C GLU A 31 -0.18 42.61 11.93
N TYR A 32 -0.35 43.05 13.19
CA TYR A 32 -1.57 42.86 13.99
C TYR A 32 -2.22 44.21 14.35
N ASP A 33 -3.53 44.24 14.58
CA ASP A 33 -4.29 45.44 14.95
C ASP A 33 -4.24 45.66 16.48
N CYS A 34 -3.38 46.56 16.94
CA CYS A 34 -3.27 46.90 18.36
C CYS A 34 -4.51 47.62 18.93
N SER A 35 -5.50 47.91 18.09
CA SER A 35 -6.66 48.77 18.36
C SER A 35 -8.01 48.05 18.30
N VAL A 36 -8.02 46.72 18.22
CA VAL A 36 -9.22 45.85 18.35
C VAL A 36 -10.05 46.12 19.63
N LYS A 37 -9.44 46.73 20.65
CA LYS A 37 -10.09 47.14 21.91
C LYS A 37 -10.80 48.52 21.82
N ASN A 38 -10.76 49.20 20.67
CA ASN A 38 -11.44 50.48 20.44
C ASN A 38 -12.88 50.31 19.96
N VAL A 39 -13.72 51.31 20.26
CA VAL A 39 -15.18 51.30 19.97
C VAL A 39 -15.49 51.75 18.52
N SER A 40 -14.50 52.18 17.75
CA SER A 40 -14.65 52.75 16.40
C SER A 40 -13.50 52.35 15.49
N CYS A 41 -13.72 52.27 14.17
CA CYS A 41 -12.67 51.92 13.21
C CYS A 41 -11.42 52.81 13.36
N PRO A 42 -10.21 52.24 13.26
CA PRO A 42 -8.98 53.02 13.37
C PRO A 42 -8.85 53.99 12.17
N THR A 43 -8.53 55.26 12.42
CA THR A 43 -8.51 56.31 11.38
C THR A 43 -7.19 56.37 10.60
N ASP A 44 -6.10 55.84 11.16
CA ASP A 44 -4.76 55.84 10.56
C ASP A 44 -4.12 54.45 10.67
N ILE A 45 -4.33 53.61 9.65
CA ILE A 45 -3.89 52.21 9.59
C ILE A 45 -2.42 52.03 10.03
N ASN A 46 -1.53 52.98 9.68
CA ASN A 46 -0.10 52.89 10.00
C ASN A 46 0.23 53.07 11.49
N LYS A 47 -0.71 53.55 12.31
CA LYS A 47 -0.55 53.66 13.77
C LYS A 47 -1.15 52.47 14.53
N HIS A 48 -2.01 51.71 13.88
CA HIS A 48 -2.83 50.67 14.51
C HIS A 48 -2.39 49.27 14.09
N CYS A 49 -1.85 49.11 12.87
CA CYS A 49 -1.16 47.90 12.46
C CYS A 49 0.31 47.93 12.94
N VAL A 50 0.68 46.96 13.77
CA VAL A 50 2.03 46.84 14.38
C VAL A 50 2.70 45.55 13.88
N PRO A 51 3.97 45.57 13.46
CA PRO A 51 4.64 44.39 12.91
C PRO A 51 4.95 43.34 13.99
N CYS A 52 4.79 42.06 13.65
CA CYS A 52 5.11 40.91 14.51
C CYS A 52 6.61 40.81 14.82
N GLU A 53 6.98 40.24 15.98
CA GLU A 53 8.40 40.07 16.31
C GLU A 53 9.07 39.00 15.44
N LYS A 54 9.94 39.45 14.51
CA LYS A 54 10.65 38.61 13.54
C LYS A 54 11.34 37.41 14.20
N GLY A 55 10.91 36.21 13.82
CA GLY A 55 11.48 34.95 14.28
C GLY A 55 10.86 34.39 15.57
N LYS A 56 9.92 35.11 16.19
CA LYS A 56 9.10 34.60 17.31
C LYS A 56 7.61 34.53 16.98
N GLU A 57 7.14 35.44 16.14
CA GLU A 57 5.72 35.62 15.83
C GLU A 57 5.47 35.84 14.34
N TYR A 58 4.26 35.50 13.88
CA TYR A 58 3.82 35.65 12.50
C TYR A 58 2.29 35.87 12.39
N ILE A 59 1.83 36.44 11.28
CA ILE A 59 0.47 36.32 10.75
C ILE A 59 0.58 36.23 9.22
N ASP A 60 -0.03 35.20 8.62
CA ASP A 60 0.13 34.85 7.19
C ASP A 60 -1.00 35.37 6.27
N HIS A 61 -1.94 36.15 6.80
CA HIS A 61 -3.10 36.68 6.08
C HIS A 61 -3.55 38.07 6.58
N ASP A 62 -4.41 38.73 5.80
CA ASP A 62 -5.04 39.99 6.20
C ASP A 62 -6.00 39.74 7.39
N ASN A 63 -5.79 40.45 8.50
CA ASN A 63 -6.35 40.12 9.81
C ASN A 63 -6.79 41.36 10.63
N ASP A 64 -7.53 41.07 11.70
CA ASP A 64 -8.03 41.97 12.74
C ASP A 64 -7.71 41.43 14.15
N LEU A 65 -6.53 40.83 14.32
CA LEU A 65 -6.08 40.20 15.57
C LEU A 65 -5.40 41.23 16.50
N ASP A 66 -5.58 41.09 17.82
CA ASP A 66 -4.97 41.98 18.82
C ASP A 66 -3.57 41.53 19.31
N GLU A 67 -3.09 40.39 18.82
CA GLU A 67 -1.72 39.88 18.99
C GLU A 67 -1.31 38.98 17.79
N CYS A 68 -0.01 38.81 17.57
CA CYS A 68 0.52 37.90 16.54
C CYS A 68 0.55 36.44 17.00
N LEU A 69 0.46 35.50 16.05
CA LEU A 69 0.56 34.08 16.35
C LEU A 69 2.02 33.69 16.62
N ARG A 70 2.28 32.89 17.65
CA ARG A 70 3.64 32.39 17.91
C ARG A 70 4.08 31.38 16.86
N CYS A 71 5.32 31.52 16.39
CA CYS A 71 5.94 30.58 15.47
C CYS A 71 5.99 29.17 16.06
N LYS A 72 5.71 28.15 15.23
CA LYS A 72 5.88 26.75 15.61
C LYS A 72 7.35 26.46 15.92
N PHE A 73 7.59 25.73 17.00
CA PHE A 73 8.91 25.18 17.31
C PHE A 73 9.06 23.77 16.72
N CYS A 74 10.17 23.51 16.05
CA CYS A 74 10.50 22.18 15.53
C CYS A 74 11.33 21.42 16.57
N ASP A 75 10.69 20.65 17.44
CA ASP A 75 11.38 19.94 18.53
C ASP A 75 12.14 18.71 18.01
N SER A 76 13.47 18.83 18.06
CA SER A 76 14.45 17.77 17.77
C SER A 76 14.20 16.44 18.48
N LYS A 77 13.54 16.42 19.65
CA LYS A 77 13.21 15.18 20.38
C LYS A 77 12.28 14.25 19.61
N PHE A 78 11.46 14.79 18.71
CA PHE A 78 10.58 14.03 17.82
C PHE A 78 11.17 13.90 16.41
N GLY A 79 12.47 14.14 16.24
CA GLY A 79 13.16 14.01 14.95
C GLY A 79 12.87 15.14 13.96
N TRP A 80 12.43 16.32 14.43
CA TRP A 80 12.17 17.49 13.56
C TRP A 80 13.41 18.39 13.41
N GLU A 81 13.58 18.98 12.23
CA GLU A 81 14.44 20.13 11.98
C GLU A 81 13.68 21.26 11.27
N VAL A 82 14.26 22.47 11.25
CA VAL A 82 13.68 23.65 10.59
C VAL A 82 13.97 23.58 9.09
N ALA A 83 12.93 23.41 8.27
CA ALA A 83 13.02 23.51 6.81
C ALA A 83 12.98 24.97 6.33
N GLN A 84 12.19 25.80 7.03
CA GLN A 84 12.05 27.23 6.73
C GLN A 84 11.90 28.00 8.05
N ASN A 85 12.75 29.01 8.23
CA ASN A 85 12.70 29.91 9.39
C ASN A 85 11.41 30.75 9.38
N CYS A 86 10.89 31.05 10.56
CA CYS A 86 9.74 31.93 10.70
C CYS A 86 10.05 33.37 10.26
N THR A 87 9.10 34.01 9.59
CA THR A 87 9.10 35.45 9.27
C THR A 87 7.79 36.05 9.79
N PRO A 88 7.66 37.39 9.90
CA PRO A 88 6.39 38.01 10.30
C PRO A 88 5.21 37.52 9.45
N GLU A 89 5.44 37.22 8.17
CA GLU A 89 4.42 36.82 7.21
C GLU A 89 4.24 35.30 7.09
N ASN A 90 5.07 34.47 7.72
CA ASN A 90 5.07 33.01 7.54
C ASN A 90 5.54 32.23 8.78
N ASN A 91 4.78 31.21 9.17
CA ASN A 91 5.16 30.30 10.23
C ASN A 91 6.43 29.49 9.90
N THR A 92 7.13 29.00 10.94
CA THR A 92 8.18 27.98 10.80
C THR A 92 7.63 26.73 10.10
N ARG A 93 8.34 26.26 9.07
CA ARG A 93 8.06 24.95 8.46
C ARG A 93 9.05 23.92 9.01
N CYS A 94 8.53 22.85 9.61
CA CYS A 94 9.35 21.72 10.06
C CYS A 94 9.44 20.63 8.98
N THR A 95 10.53 19.88 8.98
CA THR A 95 10.73 18.64 8.21
C THR A 95 11.39 17.59 9.10
N CYS A 96 11.33 16.32 8.72
CA CYS A 96 12.13 15.31 9.40
C CYS A 96 13.63 15.59 9.23
N ALA A 97 14.35 15.47 10.33
CA ALA A 97 15.77 15.74 10.42
C ALA A 97 16.59 14.77 9.56
N LYS A 98 17.85 15.13 9.27
CA LYS A 98 18.75 14.21 8.57
C LYS A 98 18.83 12.84 9.27
N ASN A 99 18.65 11.77 8.49
CA ASN A 99 18.50 10.37 8.93
C ASN A 99 17.19 10.05 9.69
N TYR A 100 16.15 10.86 9.51
CA TYR A 100 14.79 10.57 9.93
C TYR A 100 13.80 10.72 8.75
N TYR A 101 12.69 9.97 8.80
CA TYR A 101 11.62 9.99 7.80
C TYR A 101 10.23 9.90 8.44
N CYS A 102 9.19 10.23 7.67
CA CYS A 102 7.82 9.96 8.06
C CYS A 102 6.90 9.80 6.85
N SER A 103 6.33 8.60 6.67
CA SER A 103 5.50 8.30 5.49
C SER A 103 4.01 8.66 5.64
N SER A 104 3.60 9.17 6.80
CA SER A 104 2.24 9.68 7.03
C SER A 104 2.12 11.15 6.60
N VAL A 105 0.96 11.52 6.06
CA VAL A 105 0.62 12.92 5.76
C VAL A 105 0.45 13.73 7.05
N THR A 106 -0.16 13.13 8.07
CA THR A 106 -0.20 13.64 9.44
C THR A 106 0.89 12.95 10.25
N CYS A 107 2.03 13.61 10.35
CA CYS A 107 3.19 13.08 11.03
C CYS A 107 3.37 13.74 12.41
N ASP A 108 3.27 12.94 13.47
CA ASP A 108 3.42 13.41 14.86
C ASP A 108 4.90 13.46 15.29
N HIS A 109 5.69 12.48 14.84
CA HIS A 109 7.12 12.37 15.06
C HIS A 109 7.78 11.62 13.89
N CYS A 110 9.04 11.93 13.62
CA CYS A 110 9.80 11.25 12.57
C CYS A 110 10.51 10.01 13.13
N HIS A 111 10.55 8.95 12.33
CA HIS A 111 11.23 7.70 12.65
C HIS A 111 12.68 7.74 12.13
N GLN A 112 13.61 7.08 12.81
CA GLN A 112 14.98 6.94 12.30
C GLN A 112 14.99 6.07 11.04
N CYS A 113 15.79 6.46 10.04
CA CYS A 113 15.96 5.68 8.83
C CYS A 113 16.64 4.33 9.13
N THR A 114 16.18 3.26 8.48
CA THR A 114 16.80 1.94 8.52
C THR A 114 18.24 2.00 8.03
N ILE A 115 19.16 1.39 8.79
CA ILE A 115 20.58 1.25 8.43
C ILE A 115 20.77 -0.13 7.81
N CYS A 116 21.23 -0.18 6.56
CA CYS A 116 21.43 -1.44 5.86
C CYS A 116 22.71 -2.13 6.31
N GLU A 117 22.60 -3.19 7.11
CA GLU A 117 23.75 -4.03 7.57
C GLU A 117 24.57 -4.59 6.40
N SER A 118 23.91 -4.87 5.27
CA SER A 118 24.56 -5.30 4.03
C SER A 118 25.49 -4.23 3.44
N GLY A 119 25.31 -2.95 3.80
CA GLY A 119 25.94 -1.79 3.17
C GLY A 119 25.40 -1.47 1.77
N VAL A 120 24.36 -2.17 1.30
CA VAL A 120 23.74 -1.94 -0.01
C VAL A 120 22.43 -1.18 0.19
N ILE A 121 22.37 0.02 -0.36
CA ILE A 121 21.19 0.90 -0.33
C ILE A 121 20.60 0.94 -1.74
N GLU A 122 19.37 0.48 -1.91
CA GLU A 122 18.62 0.57 -3.18
C GLU A 122 17.92 1.92 -3.32
N LYS A 123 17.37 2.44 -2.21
CA LYS A 123 16.82 3.80 -2.14
C LYS A 123 17.31 4.49 -0.89
N GLN A 124 17.86 5.69 -1.07
CA GLN A 124 18.28 6.56 0.03
C GLN A 124 17.06 7.01 0.83
N CYS A 125 17.24 7.18 2.14
CA CYS A 125 16.20 7.75 2.98
C CYS A 125 15.89 9.19 2.57
N THR A 126 14.63 9.60 2.71
CA THR A 126 14.16 10.97 2.50
C THR A 126 13.26 11.37 3.66
N PRO A 127 12.94 12.67 3.86
CA PRO A 127 12.05 13.09 4.94
C PRO A 127 10.65 12.42 4.92
N SER A 128 10.22 11.84 3.79
CA SER A 128 8.94 11.13 3.65
C SER A 128 9.03 9.61 3.42
N SER A 129 10.23 9.04 3.29
CA SER A 129 10.41 7.61 2.98
C SER A 129 11.66 7.02 3.62
N ASP A 130 11.53 5.82 4.19
CA ASP A 130 12.66 5.08 4.74
C ASP A 130 13.72 4.72 3.69
N THR A 131 14.93 4.38 4.16
CA THR A 131 15.93 3.65 3.37
C THR A 131 15.34 2.32 2.89
N VAL A 132 15.53 1.98 1.61
CA VAL A 132 15.30 0.61 1.12
C VAL A 132 16.64 -0.10 1.00
N CYS A 133 16.80 -1.17 1.77
CA CYS A 133 18.03 -1.96 1.81
C CYS A 133 18.03 -3.06 0.76
N GLY A 134 19.11 -3.12 -0.01
CA GLY A 134 19.36 -4.22 -0.92
C GLY A 134 20.11 -5.36 -0.23
N THR A 135 19.91 -6.57 -0.73
CA THR A 135 20.81 -7.68 -0.40
C THR A 135 22.15 -7.47 -1.11
N LYS A 136 23.27 -7.81 -0.45
CA LYS A 136 24.52 -8.08 -1.16
C LYS A 136 24.33 -9.31 -2.02
N GLY A 137 23.83 -9.12 -3.24
CA GLY A 137 23.97 -10.12 -4.28
C GLY A 137 25.45 -10.42 -4.41
N THR A 138 25.86 -11.65 -4.10
CA THR A 138 27.07 -12.22 -4.65
C THR A 138 26.88 -12.26 -6.15
N ILE A 139 27.20 -11.14 -6.82
CA ILE A 139 27.37 -11.11 -8.26
C ILE A 139 28.59 -12.00 -8.50
N LEU A 140 28.32 -13.29 -8.70
CA LEU A 140 29.21 -14.18 -9.40
C LEU A 140 29.38 -13.54 -10.78
N LYS A 141 30.40 -12.70 -10.91
CA LYS A 141 30.75 -12.05 -12.17
C LYS A 141 31.27 -13.14 -13.10
N CYS A 142 30.36 -13.91 -13.68
CA CYS A 142 30.58 -14.63 -14.92
C CYS A 142 30.64 -13.61 -16.06
N THR A 143 31.62 -12.70 -15.98
CA THR A 143 32.24 -12.14 -17.18
C THR A 143 32.60 -13.31 -18.07
N LYS A 144 32.14 -13.27 -19.31
CA LYS A 144 32.56 -14.23 -20.35
C LYS A 144 34.08 -14.30 -20.36
N VAL A 145 34.64 -15.43 -19.92
CA VAL A 145 35.89 -16.05 -20.38
C VAL A 145 35.97 -17.41 -19.68
N TYR A 146 36.28 -18.44 -20.46
CA TYR A 146 36.46 -19.82 -20.02
C TYR A 146 37.78 -20.00 -19.23
N HIS A 147 38.01 -21.20 -18.69
CA HIS A 147 39.34 -21.71 -18.23
C HIS A 147 39.87 -21.09 -16.90
N VAL A 148 40.50 -21.77 -15.93
CA VAL A 148 41.06 -23.15 -15.79
C VAL A 148 40.94 -23.68 -14.34
N LEU A 149 40.49 -24.94 -14.21
CA LEU A 149 40.87 -26.10 -13.34
C LEU A 149 41.48 -25.98 -11.90
N CYS A 150 41.18 -27.06 -11.13
CA CYS A 150 41.90 -27.66 -9.97
C CYS A 150 41.77 -26.95 -8.58
N PHE A 151 41.66 -27.64 -7.44
CA PHE A 151 41.60 -29.09 -7.05
C PHE A 151 40.98 -29.17 -5.62
N GLU A 152 40.45 -30.26 -5.04
CA GLU A 152 40.14 -31.65 -5.46
C GLU A 152 38.92 -32.16 -4.64
N ARG A 153 38.53 -33.43 -4.85
CA ARG A 153 37.82 -34.37 -3.95
C ARG A 153 36.45 -34.04 -3.33
N GLN A 154 35.44 -34.49 -4.09
CA GLN A 154 34.25 -35.23 -3.64
C GLN A 154 33.18 -34.50 -2.80
N LEU A 155 32.24 -33.85 -3.49
CA LEU A 155 30.86 -34.39 -3.54
C LEU A 155 30.17 -34.03 -4.87
N GLN A 156 29.41 -34.96 -5.42
CA GLN A 156 28.92 -34.91 -6.80
C GLN A 156 27.51 -34.30 -6.86
N LEU A 157 27.42 -32.96 -6.88
CA LEU A 157 26.17 -32.25 -7.13
C LEU A 157 25.88 -32.22 -8.63
N SER A 158 24.90 -33.02 -9.06
CA SER A 158 24.38 -33.01 -10.42
C SER A 158 23.62 -31.71 -10.69
N VAL A 159 24.21 -30.84 -11.51
CA VAL A 159 23.54 -29.65 -12.05
C VAL A 159 22.38 -30.06 -12.96
N HIS A 160 21.21 -30.21 -12.37
CA HIS A 160 19.95 -30.26 -13.11
C HIS A 160 19.41 -28.84 -13.26
N SER A 161 19.38 -28.40 -14.51
CA SER A 161 18.76 -27.20 -15.07
C SER A 161 17.67 -26.54 -14.20
N PHE A 162 18.02 -25.45 -13.52
CA PHE A 162 17.05 -24.48 -13.01
C PHE A 162 16.53 -23.63 -14.19
N PRO A 163 15.24 -23.70 -14.54
CA PRO A 163 14.66 -22.78 -15.50
C PRO A 163 14.50 -21.39 -14.87
N PHE A 164 14.42 -20.40 -15.76
CA PHE A 164 13.92 -19.07 -15.49
C PHE A 164 12.63 -19.13 -14.63
N MET A 165 12.61 -18.47 -13.47
CA MET A 165 11.45 -18.43 -12.58
C MET A 165 10.22 -17.93 -13.37
N PRO A 166 9.11 -18.70 -13.42
CA PRO A 166 7.92 -18.28 -14.15
C PRO A 166 7.24 -17.09 -13.45
N LEU A 167 6.57 -16.25 -14.24
CA LEU A 167 5.69 -15.17 -13.76
C LEU A 167 4.69 -15.70 -12.71
N ASP A 168 4.31 -14.82 -11.78
CA ASP A 168 3.30 -15.00 -10.72
C ASP A 168 2.19 -16.02 -11.10
N THR A 169 2.46 -17.31 -10.86
CA THR A 169 1.56 -18.39 -11.25
C THR A 169 0.54 -18.58 -10.13
N ASP A 170 -0.74 -18.42 -10.45
CA ASP A 170 -1.83 -18.62 -9.50
C ASP A 170 -1.77 -20.06 -8.94
N LEU A 171 -1.54 -20.18 -7.63
CA LEU A 171 -1.45 -21.47 -6.96
C LEU A 171 -2.83 -22.13 -6.83
N SER A 172 -3.94 -21.42 -7.01
CA SER A 172 -5.31 -21.88 -6.79
C SER A 172 -5.62 -23.22 -7.47
N SER A 173 -5.24 -23.37 -8.74
CA SER A 173 -5.37 -24.61 -9.52
C SER A 173 -4.45 -25.74 -9.07
N HIS A 174 -3.33 -25.41 -8.42
CA HIS A 174 -2.26 -26.33 -8.04
C HIS A 174 -2.26 -26.72 -6.55
N ILE A 175 -3.02 -26.03 -5.68
CA ILE A 175 -3.14 -26.34 -4.25
C ILE A 175 -3.34 -27.85 -3.98
N PRO A 176 -4.25 -28.58 -4.68
CA PRO A 176 -4.44 -30.01 -4.45
C PRO A 176 -3.17 -30.84 -4.71
N ALA A 177 -2.40 -30.48 -5.75
CA ALA A 177 -1.13 -31.15 -6.09
C ALA A 177 -0.01 -30.80 -5.11
N ILE A 178 0.02 -29.56 -4.61
CA ILE A 178 0.98 -29.10 -3.59
C ILE A 178 0.76 -29.85 -2.28
N VAL A 179 -0.49 -29.90 -1.78
CA VAL A 179 -0.78 -30.58 -0.51
C VAL A 179 -0.73 -32.11 -0.61
N ALA A 180 -0.72 -32.69 -1.81
CA ALA A 180 -0.47 -34.11 -1.99
C ALA A 180 0.96 -34.50 -1.58
N GLU A 181 1.94 -33.59 -1.78
CA GLU A 181 3.35 -33.81 -1.37
C GLU A 181 3.59 -33.56 0.13
N MET A 182 2.62 -33.01 0.85
CA MET A 182 2.73 -32.67 2.28
C MET A 182 1.90 -33.63 3.15
N THR A 183 2.43 -34.02 4.31
CA THR A 183 1.63 -34.62 5.37
C THR A 183 0.78 -33.56 6.10
N LEU A 184 -0.30 -33.99 6.77
CA LEU A 184 -1.15 -33.09 7.55
C LEU A 184 -0.38 -32.37 8.67
N ALA A 185 0.63 -33.02 9.25
CA ALA A 185 1.50 -32.43 10.26
C ALA A 185 2.39 -31.32 9.68
N GLU A 186 2.91 -31.51 8.45
CA GLU A 186 3.72 -30.52 7.76
C GLU A 186 2.88 -29.31 7.33
N VAL A 187 1.65 -29.51 6.83
CA VAL A 187 0.73 -28.40 6.52
C VAL A 187 0.40 -27.61 7.79
N LYS A 188 0.08 -28.29 8.91
CA LYS A 188 -0.14 -27.61 10.20
C LYS A 188 1.09 -26.83 10.69
N LYS A 189 2.30 -27.39 10.55
CA LYS A 189 3.56 -26.68 10.90
C LYS A 189 3.80 -25.46 10.00
N PHE A 190 3.52 -25.57 8.71
CA PHE A 190 3.63 -24.49 7.73
C PHE A 190 2.66 -23.33 8.03
N VAL A 191 1.37 -23.61 8.22
CA VAL A 191 0.39 -22.53 8.46
C VAL A 191 0.58 -21.84 9.82
N ARG A 192 1.06 -22.56 10.84
CA ARG A 192 1.46 -21.99 12.14
C ARG A 192 2.64 -21.03 12.00
N HIS A 193 3.64 -21.38 11.19
CA HIS A 193 4.78 -20.50 10.91
C HIS A 193 4.34 -19.19 10.26
N HIS A 194 3.34 -19.23 9.38
CA HIS A 194 2.71 -18.06 8.77
C HIS A 194 1.61 -17.39 9.61
N ARG A 195 1.54 -17.69 10.92
CA ARG A 195 0.63 -17.06 11.89
C ARG A 195 -0.86 -17.24 11.63
N LEU A 196 -1.30 -18.34 10.98
CA LEU A 196 -2.71 -18.73 11.07
C LEU A 196 -3.03 -19.10 12.54
N SER A 197 -4.10 -18.53 13.09
CA SER A 197 -4.49 -18.73 14.49
C SER A 197 -5.01 -20.15 14.73
N GLU A 198 -4.59 -20.79 15.83
CA GLU A 198 -5.08 -22.12 16.26
C GLU A 198 -6.61 -22.31 16.17
N PRO A 199 -7.50 -21.40 16.62
CA PRO A 199 -8.95 -21.59 16.46
C PRO A 199 -9.42 -21.72 15.00
N VAL A 200 -8.73 -21.11 14.04
CA VAL A 200 -9.01 -21.29 12.60
C VAL A 200 -8.49 -22.64 12.11
N ILE A 201 -7.36 -23.11 12.63
CA ILE A 201 -6.81 -24.44 12.34
C ILE A 201 -7.74 -25.52 12.88
N ASP A 202 -8.18 -25.39 14.13
CA ASP A 202 -9.06 -26.34 14.83
C ASP A 202 -10.45 -26.40 14.20
N GLN A 203 -11.06 -25.26 13.83
CA GLN A 203 -12.33 -25.25 13.09
C GLN A 203 -12.22 -26.02 11.76
N ASN A 204 -11.14 -25.83 10.99
CA ASN A 204 -10.94 -26.53 9.72
C ASN A 204 -10.69 -28.05 9.88
N ILE A 205 -10.22 -28.50 11.05
CA ILE A 205 -10.10 -29.93 11.38
C ILE A 205 -11.48 -30.49 11.78
N GLN A 206 -12.22 -29.74 12.61
CA GLN A 206 -13.55 -30.09 13.11
C GLN A 206 -14.58 -30.23 11.97
N ASP A 207 -14.53 -29.35 10.97
CA ASP A 207 -15.46 -29.31 9.84
C ASP A 207 -15.34 -30.51 8.88
N CYS A 208 -14.23 -31.26 8.94
CA CYS A 208 -13.91 -32.36 8.01
C CYS A 208 -13.25 -33.54 8.76
N PRO A 209 -13.93 -34.22 9.69
CA PRO A 209 -13.30 -35.13 10.66
C PRO A 209 -12.77 -36.47 10.09
N GLY A 210 -12.94 -36.74 8.79
CA GLY A 210 -12.50 -37.98 8.14
C GLY A 210 -11.59 -37.84 6.91
N ASP A 211 -11.47 -36.64 6.32
CA ASP A 211 -10.69 -36.44 5.09
C ASP A 211 -9.44 -35.58 5.34
N SER A 212 -8.30 -36.27 5.51
CA SER A 212 -7.00 -35.61 5.69
C SER A 212 -6.49 -34.87 4.46
N SER A 213 -7.02 -35.13 3.26
CA SER A 213 -6.68 -34.39 2.04
C SER A 213 -7.43 -33.07 1.99
N GLU A 214 -8.75 -33.09 2.23
CA GLU A 214 -9.58 -31.88 2.27
C GLU A 214 -9.15 -30.94 3.40
N GLN A 215 -8.82 -31.47 4.59
CA GLN A 215 -8.23 -30.67 5.69
C GLN A 215 -6.96 -29.93 5.23
N LYS A 216 -6.05 -30.61 4.50
CA LYS A 216 -4.83 -29.97 3.98
C LYS A 216 -5.13 -28.91 2.93
N ILE A 217 -6.04 -29.20 1.98
CA ILE A 217 -6.46 -28.24 0.93
C ILE A 217 -7.01 -26.96 1.58
N ARG A 218 -7.89 -27.09 2.56
CA ARG A 218 -8.49 -25.93 3.26
C ARG A 218 -7.45 -25.11 4.00
N LEU A 219 -6.58 -25.74 4.79
CA LEU A 219 -5.51 -25.04 5.53
C LEU A 219 -4.59 -24.25 4.59
N LEU A 220 -4.19 -24.83 3.45
CA LEU A 220 -3.34 -24.13 2.48
C LEU A 220 -4.12 -23.04 1.71
N ARG A 221 -5.42 -23.22 1.43
CA ARG A 221 -6.28 -22.17 0.85
C ARG A 221 -6.43 -20.96 1.77
N VAL A 222 -6.68 -21.18 3.07
CA VAL A 222 -6.79 -20.09 4.05
C VAL A 222 -5.47 -19.31 4.13
N TRP A 223 -4.33 -20.00 4.15
CA TRP A 223 -3.02 -19.36 4.06
C TRP A 223 -2.90 -18.53 2.76
N TYR A 224 -3.18 -19.12 1.60
CA TYR A 224 -3.07 -18.47 0.30
C TYR A 224 -3.91 -17.18 0.20
N MET A 225 -5.16 -17.23 0.69
CA MET A 225 -6.04 -16.06 0.76
C MET A 225 -5.54 -15.00 1.75
N SER A 226 -4.97 -15.41 2.88
CA SER A 226 -4.47 -14.48 3.92
C SER A 226 -3.18 -13.76 3.54
N HIS A 227 -2.32 -14.39 2.76
CA HIS A 227 -0.98 -13.88 2.43
C HIS A 227 -0.95 -13.02 1.16
N GLY A 228 -2.00 -13.12 0.33
CA GLY A 228 -2.08 -12.47 -0.98
C GLY A 228 -1.48 -13.34 -2.10
N MET A 229 -2.07 -13.25 -3.29
CA MET A 229 -1.76 -14.14 -4.42
C MET A 229 -0.35 -13.91 -5.02
N LYS A 230 0.17 -12.68 -4.91
CA LYS A 230 1.42 -12.26 -5.56
C LYS A 230 2.65 -12.78 -4.81
N GLY A 231 3.58 -13.42 -5.52
CA GLY A 231 4.79 -14.00 -4.92
C GLY A 231 4.57 -15.25 -4.06
N ALA A 232 3.33 -15.73 -3.89
CA ALA A 232 2.99 -16.82 -2.98
C ALA A 232 3.77 -18.13 -3.26
N TYR A 233 4.09 -18.42 -4.52
CA TYR A 233 4.96 -19.55 -4.88
C TYR A 233 6.36 -19.42 -4.27
N GLY A 234 6.98 -18.24 -4.41
CA GLY A 234 8.30 -17.96 -3.84
C GLY A 234 8.28 -18.06 -2.30
N THR A 235 7.23 -17.54 -1.65
CA THR A 235 7.03 -17.68 -0.21
C THR A 235 6.88 -19.15 0.20
N LEU A 236 6.06 -19.94 -0.52
CA LEU A 236 5.84 -21.36 -0.25
C LEU A 236 7.16 -22.14 -0.28
N ILE A 237 7.93 -22.04 -1.37
CA ILE A 237 9.20 -22.77 -1.53
C ILE A 237 10.24 -22.33 -0.50
N SER A 238 10.38 -21.02 -0.25
CA SER A 238 11.34 -20.50 0.73
C SER A 238 11.01 -20.98 2.14
N SER A 239 9.74 -20.87 2.55
CA SER A 239 9.31 -21.24 3.90
C SER A 239 9.33 -22.75 4.13
N LEU A 240 9.06 -23.57 3.12
CA LEU A 240 9.26 -25.02 3.20
C LEU A 240 10.73 -25.39 3.44
N ARG A 241 11.67 -24.71 2.75
CA ARG A 241 13.12 -24.90 2.95
C ARG A 241 13.56 -24.43 4.34
N GLU A 242 13.08 -23.30 4.84
CA GLU A 242 13.33 -22.82 6.21
C GLU A 242 12.80 -23.79 7.29
N LEU A 243 11.63 -24.39 7.06
CA LEU A 243 11.03 -25.40 7.94
C LEU A 243 11.71 -26.79 7.84
N LYS A 244 12.81 -26.89 7.07
CA LYS A 244 13.61 -28.10 6.76
C LYS A 244 12.87 -29.18 5.97
N MET A 245 11.89 -28.78 5.16
CA MET A 245 11.09 -29.66 4.29
C MET A 245 11.61 -29.64 2.84
N CYS A 246 12.93 -29.59 2.63
CA CYS A 246 13.52 -29.38 1.30
C CYS A 246 13.04 -30.40 0.26
N ALA A 247 13.03 -31.69 0.60
CA ALA A 247 12.56 -32.75 -0.31
C ALA A 247 11.08 -32.65 -0.70
N VAL A 248 10.26 -31.89 0.03
CA VAL A 248 8.88 -31.58 -0.33
C VAL A 248 8.83 -30.35 -1.25
N ALA A 249 9.63 -29.32 -0.95
CA ALA A 249 9.80 -28.16 -1.81
C ALA A 249 10.29 -28.56 -3.22
N ASP A 250 11.35 -29.38 -3.30
CA ASP A 250 11.95 -29.82 -4.57
C ASP A 250 10.93 -30.57 -5.46
N LYS A 251 10.07 -31.40 -4.85
CA LYS A 251 8.99 -32.10 -5.57
C LYS A 251 7.89 -31.16 -6.05
N ILE A 252 7.55 -30.14 -5.25
CA ILE A 252 6.57 -29.12 -5.62
C ILE A 252 7.10 -28.28 -6.80
N GLU A 253 8.37 -27.88 -6.76
CA GLU A 253 9.04 -27.16 -7.85
C GLU A 253 9.02 -27.97 -9.16
N GLU A 254 9.42 -29.25 -9.13
CA GLU A 254 9.40 -30.11 -10.32
C GLU A 254 7.97 -30.36 -10.86
N LYS A 255 6.98 -30.53 -9.98
CA LYS A 255 5.57 -30.69 -10.41
C LYS A 255 4.99 -29.44 -11.06
N LEU A 256 5.29 -28.26 -10.53
CA LEU A 256 4.81 -26.99 -11.09
C LEU A 256 5.54 -26.63 -12.38
N LYS A 257 6.86 -26.85 -12.45
CA LYS A 257 7.67 -26.75 -13.66
C LYS A 257 7.14 -27.65 -14.78
N ALA A 258 6.83 -28.92 -14.48
CA ALA A 258 6.22 -29.83 -15.45
C ALA A 258 4.84 -29.35 -15.94
N ALA A 259 3.99 -28.85 -15.04
CA ALA A 259 2.67 -28.31 -15.41
C ALA A 259 2.79 -27.08 -16.35
N ILE A 260 3.73 -26.17 -16.06
CA ILE A 260 3.96 -24.96 -16.87
C ILE A 260 4.55 -25.31 -18.24
N SER A 261 5.47 -26.28 -18.32
CA SER A 261 5.97 -26.76 -19.62
C SER A 261 4.88 -27.44 -20.45
N SER A 262 3.96 -28.19 -19.84
CA SER A 262 2.86 -28.85 -20.57
C SER A 262 1.85 -27.89 -21.19
N SER A 263 1.72 -26.67 -20.65
CA SER A 263 0.75 -25.67 -21.13
C SER A 263 1.26 -24.78 -22.27
N GLN A 264 2.53 -24.90 -22.67
CA GLN A 264 3.08 -24.18 -23.83
C GLN A 264 2.95 -24.93 -25.17
N ASP A 265 2.60 -26.23 -25.16
CA ASP A 265 2.64 -27.09 -26.35
C ASP A 265 1.27 -27.30 -27.06
N THR A 266 0.21 -26.62 -26.59
CA THR A 266 -1.11 -26.59 -27.28
C THR A 266 -1.37 -25.26 -27.99
N GLY A 267 -0.28 -24.64 -28.50
CA GLY A 267 -0.26 -23.32 -29.14
C GLY A 267 0.06 -23.31 -30.63
N GLN A 268 -0.29 -24.35 -31.42
CA GLN A 268 -0.10 -24.32 -32.88
C GLN A 268 -1.39 -24.32 -33.71
N SER A 269 -1.59 -23.15 -34.32
CA SER A 269 -2.54 -22.80 -35.37
C SER A 269 -2.91 -23.90 -36.38
N LYS A 270 -4.21 -23.99 -36.68
CA LYS A 270 -4.70 -24.30 -38.02
C LYS A 270 -5.77 -23.29 -38.44
N THR A 271 -5.39 -22.41 -39.37
CA THR A 271 -6.31 -21.52 -40.10
C THR A 271 -6.76 -22.21 -41.39
N CYS A 272 -8.07 -22.19 -41.70
CA CYS A 272 -8.66 -21.82 -43.01
C CYS A 272 -10.12 -22.31 -43.20
N THR A 273 -11.03 -21.33 -43.17
CA THR A 273 -12.10 -21.04 -44.14
C THR A 273 -12.91 -22.14 -44.87
N GLN A 274 -14.23 -22.09 -44.62
CA GLN A 274 -15.36 -22.06 -45.57
C GLN A 274 -16.14 -23.32 -46.07
N GLU A 275 -17.46 -23.06 -46.15
CA GLU A 275 -18.57 -23.72 -46.88
C GLU A 275 -19.09 -25.10 -46.43
N GLY A 276 -20.42 -25.23 -46.29
CA GLY A 276 -21.05 -26.47 -45.80
C GLY A 276 -22.57 -26.53 -45.54
N ARG A 277 -23.30 -25.39 -45.55
CA ARG A 277 -24.77 -25.25 -45.79
C ARG A 277 -25.80 -26.03 -44.91
N ASN A 278 -26.78 -25.27 -44.39
CA ASN A 278 -28.17 -25.68 -44.03
C ASN A 278 -28.41 -26.58 -42.78
N SER A 279 -29.48 -26.42 -41.99
CA SER A 279 -30.62 -25.47 -42.07
C SER A 279 -31.40 -25.32 -40.73
N TYR A 280 -32.29 -24.33 -40.71
CA TYR A 280 -33.46 -24.11 -39.81
C TYR A 280 -33.23 -23.40 -38.47
N ASN A 281 -33.42 -22.08 -38.52
CA ASN A 281 -34.04 -21.33 -37.43
C ASN A 281 -35.49 -21.79 -37.26
N ASP A 282 -36.01 -21.71 -36.04
CA ASP A 282 -37.28 -21.00 -35.84
C ASP A 282 -37.28 -20.30 -34.48
N SER A 283 -37.95 -19.15 -34.39
CA SER A 283 -38.07 -18.34 -33.18
C SER A 283 -39.24 -17.37 -33.34
N ALA A 284 -40.34 -17.64 -32.64
CA ALA A 284 -41.48 -16.75 -32.53
C ALA A 284 -42.01 -16.73 -31.10
N GLU A 285 -42.39 -15.55 -30.65
CA GLU A 285 -42.96 -15.23 -29.33
C GLU A 285 -44.38 -15.86 -29.17
N LEU A 286 -45.03 -15.95 -28.00
CA LEU A 286 -45.67 -14.78 -27.36
C LEU A 286 -46.35 -15.07 -26.00
N SER A 287 -46.53 -13.97 -25.27
CA SER A 287 -47.61 -13.66 -24.31
C SER A 287 -47.83 -14.44 -23.00
N LYS A 288 -47.65 -13.68 -21.92
CA LYS A 288 -48.36 -13.72 -20.63
C LYS A 288 -49.87 -13.98 -20.75
N ALA A 289 -50.45 -14.64 -19.73
CA ALA A 289 -51.74 -14.26 -19.13
C ALA A 289 -51.79 -14.68 -17.64
N TYR A 290 -52.77 -14.18 -16.89
CA TYR A 290 -52.79 -14.12 -15.43
C TYR A 290 -54.10 -14.70 -14.86
N SER A 291 -53.99 -15.43 -13.74
CA SER A 291 -55.06 -15.77 -12.75
C SER A 291 -56.36 -16.45 -13.18
N GLY A 292 -56.79 -17.43 -12.37
CA GLY A 292 -58.10 -17.31 -11.72
C GLY A 292 -58.99 -18.56 -11.56
N SER A 293 -58.94 -19.14 -10.35
CA SER A 293 -60.11 -19.65 -9.60
C SER A 293 -60.83 -20.95 -10.00
N LEU A 294 -60.99 -21.85 -9.00
CA LEU A 294 -62.01 -22.92 -8.85
C LEU A 294 -62.05 -24.01 -9.96
N GLU A 295 -62.50 -25.26 -9.74
CA GLU A 295 -63.28 -25.86 -8.64
C GLU A 295 -63.01 -27.39 -8.53
N GLU A 296 -63.36 -27.98 -7.38
CA GLU A 296 -63.69 -29.38 -7.06
C GLU A 296 -63.04 -30.65 -7.70
N THR A 297 -62.87 -31.64 -6.80
CA THR A 297 -62.66 -33.11 -6.97
C THR A 297 -61.34 -33.64 -7.52
#